data_AF-A0A7C4E6K9-F1
#
_entry.id   AF-A0A7C4E6K9-F1
#
_cell.length_a   1.000
_cell.length_b   1.000
_cell.length_c   1.000
_cell.angle_alpha   90.00
_cell.angle_beta   90.00
_cell.angle_gamma   90.00
#
_symmetry.space_group_name_H-M   'P 1'
#
loop_
_entity.id
_entity.type
_entity.pdbx_description
1 polymer ?
#
loop_
_entity_poly.entity_id
_entity_poly.type
_entity_poly.pdbx_seq_one_letter_code
_entity_poly.pdbx_strand_id
1 'polypeptide(L)'
;MRILFRRCVRSCPTGSTSVGAVVDPDQGRRRGLPKVAAPRRSAGRGALGALAAAALLASAGASSAFDVQGHRGARGLAPENTLAAFRAALAIGVTTIETDLAMTKDG
;
A
#
# COMPACT_ATOMS: atom_id res chain seq x y z
N MET A 1 -1.91 -12.66 -27.25
CA MET A 1 -2.25 -13.20 -25.92
C MET A 1 -2.29 -12.03 -24.93
N ARG A 2 -3.48 -11.44 -24.73
CA ARG A 2 -3.72 -10.30 -23.83
C ARG A 2 -4.07 -10.89 -22.46
N ILE A 3 -3.23 -10.69 -21.46
CA ILE A 3 -3.53 -11.06 -20.09
C ILE A 3 -3.88 -9.77 -19.34
N LEU A 4 -5.18 -9.48 -19.26
CA LEU A 4 -5.75 -8.43 -18.42
C LEU A 4 -6.03 -9.05 -17.04
N PHE A 5 -5.16 -8.83 -16.05
CA PHE A 5 -5.46 -9.21 -14.66
C PHE A 5 -6.27 -8.09 -13.99
N ARG A 6 -7.59 -8.26 -13.99
CA ARG A 6 -8.55 -7.46 -13.22
C ARG A 6 -8.80 -8.19 -11.90
N ARG A 7 -8.24 -7.70 -10.78
CA ARG A 7 -8.68 -8.10 -9.43
C ARG A 7 -9.02 -6.84 -8.63
N CYS A 8 -10.29 -6.46 -8.71
CA CYS A 8 -10.90 -5.43 -7.89
C CYS A 8 -11.21 -6.04 -6.51
N VAL A 9 -10.44 -5.69 -5.48
CA VAL A 9 -10.81 -5.95 -4.08
C VAL A 9 -11.61 -4.74 -3.60
N ARG A 10 -12.93 -4.92 -3.41
CA ARG A 10 -13.78 -3.97 -2.69
C ARG A 10 -13.58 -4.17 -1.20
N SER A 11 -13.10 -3.14 -0.51
CA SER A 11 -13.19 -3.03 0.95
C SER A 11 -14.56 -2.44 1.32
N CYS A 12 -15.25 -3.08 2.26
CA CYS A 12 -16.52 -2.61 2.82
C CYS A 12 -16.21 -1.57 3.92
N PRO A 13 -16.66 -0.30 3.81
CA PRO A 13 -16.46 0.68 4.86
C PRO A 13 -17.71 0.76 5.75
N THR A 14 -17.51 1.11 7.02
CA THR A 14 -18.52 1.56 8.00
C THR A 14 -19.43 0.50 8.64
N GLY A 15 -18.96 -0.07 9.75
CA GLY A 15 -19.79 -0.66 10.80
C GLY A 15 -19.74 0.21 12.05
N SER A 16 -20.63 1.20 12.18
CA SER A 16 -20.88 1.88 13.45
C SER A 16 -22.37 2.12 13.66
N THR A 17 -22.97 1.35 14.55
CA THR A 17 -24.34 1.53 15.03
C THR A 17 -24.34 2.74 15.98
N SER A 18 -24.97 3.85 15.58
CA SER A 18 -25.26 4.97 16.47
C SER A 18 -26.52 4.66 17.28
N VAL A 19 -26.39 4.44 18.59
CA VAL A 19 -27.54 4.47 19.50
C VAL A 19 -27.61 5.89 20.07
N GLY A 20 -28.63 6.63 19.66
CA GLY A 20 -28.91 7.97 20.14
C GLY A 20 -29.22 7.96 21.63
N ALA A 21 -28.67 8.94 22.36
CA ALA A 21 -29.00 9.17 23.75
C ALA A 21 -30.40 9.79 23.85
N VAL A 22 -31.31 9.09 24.52
CA VAL A 22 -32.53 9.68 25.10
C VAL A 22 -32.09 10.64 26.20
N VAL A 23 -32.50 11.90 26.10
CA VAL A 23 -32.39 12.87 27.20
C VAL A 23 -33.61 12.68 28.08
N ASP A 24 -33.40 12.26 29.33
CA ASP A 24 -34.46 12.25 30.35
C ASP A 24 -34.27 13.47 31.28
N PRO A 25 -35.28 14.33 31.43
CA PRO A 25 -35.20 15.55 32.21
C PRO A 25 -35.87 15.38 33.57
N ASP A 26 -35.23 14.77 34.57
CA ASP A 26 -35.65 15.04 35.95
C ASP A 26 -34.60 14.73 37.03
N GLN A 27 -34.73 15.48 38.11
CA GLN A 27 -33.78 15.76 39.16
C GLN A 27 -33.67 14.64 40.21
N GLY A 28 -32.54 14.57 40.92
CA GLY A 28 -32.38 13.65 42.05
C GLY A 28 -31.12 13.86 42.89
N ARG A 29 -31.04 15.00 43.58
CA ARG A 29 -29.96 15.42 44.48
C ARG A 29 -29.56 14.34 45.52
N ARG A 30 -28.30 13.85 45.47
CA ARG A 30 -27.51 13.41 46.65
C ARG A 30 -26.04 13.84 46.48
N ARG A 31 -25.57 14.76 47.33
CA ARG A 31 -24.17 15.22 47.34
C ARG A 31 -23.30 14.13 47.98
N GLY A 32 -22.60 13.34 47.16
CA GLY A 32 -21.53 12.45 47.62
C GLY A 32 -20.22 13.22 47.80
N LEU A 33 -19.48 12.90 48.87
CA LEU A 33 -18.16 13.48 49.15
C LEU A 33 -17.20 13.35 47.95
N PRO A 34 -16.30 14.33 47.73
CA PRO A 34 -15.33 14.25 46.65
C PRO A 34 -14.35 13.11 46.93
N LYS A 35 -14.37 12.08 46.07
CA LYS A 35 -13.26 11.12 46.01
C LYS A 35 -12.03 11.85 45.47
N VAL A 36 -11.03 12.07 46.31
CA VAL A 36 -9.71 12.51 45.85
C VAL A 36 -9.09 11.35 45.07
N ALA A 37 -9.07 11.47 43.75
CA ALA A 37 -8.47 10.49 42.85
C ALA A 37 -6.94 10.59 42.91
N ALA A 38 -6.27 9.47 43.21
CA ALA A 38 -4.82 9.37 43.12
C ALA A 38 -4.34 9.63 41.68
N PRO A 39 -3.19 10.30 41.47
CA PRO A 39 -2.69 10.61 40.14
C PRO A 39 -2.28 9.32 39.43
N ARG A 40 -3.04 8.95 38.40
CA ARG A 40 -2.67 7.87 37.49
C ARG A 40 -1.48 8.33 36.65
N ARG A 41 -0.28 7.82 36.95
CA ARG A 41 0.91 7.98 36.09
C ARG A 41 0.67 7.22 34.77
N SER A 42 0.12 7.91 33.77
CA SER A 42 -0.08 7.39 32.40
C SER A 42 1.06 7.76 31.44
N ALA A 43 2.12 8.40 31.93
CA ALA A 43 3.25 8.84 31.13
C ALA A 43 4.18 7.65 30.81
N GLY A 44 3.97 6.99 29.67
CA GLY A 44 4.94 6.05 29.11
C GLY A 44 4.40 5.18 27.99
N ARG A 45 3.13 4.75 28.08
CA ARG A 45 2.53 3.85 27.06
C ARG A 45 2.08 4.59 25.79
N GLY A 46 1.65 5.84 25.92
CA GLY A 46 1.18 6.64 24.79
C GLY A 46 2.31 7.07 23.83
N ALA A 47 3.48 7.44 24.39
CA ALA A 47 4.62 7.88 23.59
C ALA A 47 5.23 6.72 22.77
N LEU A 48 5.40 5.55 23.39
CA LEU A 48 5.92 4.35 22.70
C LEU A 48 4.98 3.86 21.59
N GLY A 49 3.67 3.88 21.85
CA GLY A 49 2.65 3.54 20.85
C GLY A 49 2.62 4.53 19.68
N ALA A 50 2.75 5.83 19.95
CA ALA A 50 2.77 6.87 18.93
C ALA A 50 4.03 6.79 18.05
N LEU A 51 5.21 6.54 18.64
CA LEU A 51 6.46 6.31 17.93
C LEU A 51 6.42 5.07 17.04
N ALA A 52 5.88 3.95 17.56
CA ALA A 52 5.72 2.72 16.78
C ALA A 52 4.75 2.89 15.60
N ALA A 53 3.62 3.59 15.80
CA ALA A 53 2.68 3.90 14.72
C ALA A 53 3.32 4.81 13.67
N ALA A 54 4.03 5.87 14.08
CA ALA A 54 4.73 6.76 13.16
C ALA A 54 5.80 6.03 12.33
N ALA A 55 6.54 5.10 12.93
CA ALA A 55 7.50 4.26 12.22
C ALA A 55 6.81 3.34 11.19
N LEU A 56 5.67 2.74 11.54
CA LEU A 56 4.89 1.91 10.60
C LEU A 56 4.36 2.73 9.41
N LEU A 57 3.80 3.92 9.66
CA LEU A 57 3.35 4.82 8.60
C LEU A 57 4.51 5.33 7.73
N ALA A 58 5.67 5.60 8.32
CA ALA A 58 6.86 5.99 7.57
C ALA A 58 7.41 4.85 6.70
N SER A 59 7.27 3.60 7.14
CA SER A 59 7.67 2.41 6.38
C SER A 59 6.68 1.99 5.27
N ALA A 60 5.50 2.61 5.21
CA ALA A 60 4.48 2.31 4.19
C ALA A 60 4.79 2.88 2.79
N GLY A 61 5.98 3.45 2.58
CA GLY A 61 6.36 4.14 1.35
C GLY A 61 7.36 3.38 0.49
N ALA A 62 6.86 2.63 -0.49
CA ALA A 62 7.36 2.54 -1.87
C ALA A 62 6.65 1.38 -2.58
N SER A 63 5.47 1.61 -3.13
CA SER A 63 4.97 0.69 -4.16
C SER A 63 5.82 0.93 -5.42
N SER A 64 6.52 -0.10 -5.89
CA SER A 64 7.30 0.02 -7.12
C SER A 64 6.35 0.40 -8.26
N ALA A 65 6.73 1.40 -9.05
CA ALA A 65 5.97 1.76 -10.24
C ALA A 65 5.84 0.54 -11.16
N PHE A 66 4.77 0.50 -11.96
CA PHE A 66 4.62 -0.53 -12.97
C PHE A 66 5.76 -0.41 -13.99
N ASP A 67 6.62 -1.42 -14.07
CA ASP A 67 7.72 -1.44 -15.04
C ASP A 67 7.23 -2.02 -16.37
N VAL A 68 7.39 -1.25 -17.45
CA VAL A 68 7.05 -1.68 -18.79
C VAL A 68 8.30 -2.25 -19.44
N GLN A 69 8.28 -3.55 -19.69
CA GLN A 69 9.42 -4.27 -20.23
C GLN A 69 9.22 -4.67 -21.71
N GLY A 70 10.25 -4.44 -22.52
CA GLY A 70 10.30 -4.95 -23.89
C GLY A 70 10.61 -6.45 -23.92
N HIS A 71 9.58 -7.28 -24.09
CA HIS A 71 9.70 -8.75 -24.20
C HIS A 71 10.43 -9.18 -25.48
N ARG A 72 11.63 -9.78 -25.32
CA ARG A 72 12.59 -10.07 -26.40
C ARG A 72 12.86 -8.85 -27.30
N GLY A 73 12.89 -7.66 -26.70
CA GLY A 73 12.75 -6.38 -27.38
C GLY A 73 11.29 -6.01 -27.67
N ALA A 74 10.98 -5.59 -28.89
CA ALA A 74 9.62 -5.34 -29.35
C ALA A 74 9.19 -6.41 -30.37
N ARG A 75 9.10 -7.68 -29.95
CA ARG A 75 8.86 -8.84 -30.86
C ARG A 75 7.61 -8.74 -31.75
N GLY A 76 6.66 -7.87 -31.38
CA GLY A 76 5.47 -7.59 -32.18
C GLY A 76 5.70 -6.62 -33.34
N LEU A 77 6.83 -5.90 -33.35
CA LEU A 77 7.18 -4.87 -34.33
C LEU A 77 8.40 -5.24 -35.19
N ALA A 78 9.33 -6.03 -34.65
CA ALA A 78 10.52 -6.51 -35.34
C ALA A 78 10.92 -7.90 -34.84
N PRO A 79 11.78 -8.65 -35.57
CA PRO A 79 12.22 -9.98 -35.16
C PRO A 79 12.85 -9.99 -33.76
N GLU A 80 12.44 -10.95 -32.92
CA GLU A 80 12.87 -11.07 -31.52
C GLU A 80 14.38 -11.22 -31.34
N ASN A 81 14.92 -10.78 -30.20
CA ASN A 81 16.34 -10.84 -29.84
C ASN A 81 17.28 -10.22 -30.90
N THR A 82 16.82 -9.21 -31.63
CA THR A 82 17.62 -8.45 -32.60
C THR A 82 17.80 -7.00 -32.18
N LEU A 83 18.88 -6.37 -32.66
CA LEU A 83 19.10 -4.93 -32.47
C LEU A 83 17.95 -4.08 -33.04
N ALA A 84 17.27 -4.55 -34.08
CA ALA A 84 16.10 -3.86 -34.63
C ALA A 84 14.93 -3.84 -33.63
N ALA A 85 14.64 -4.97 -32.98
CA ALA A 85 13.62 -5.05 -31.94
C ALA A 85 13.99 -4.25 -30.69
N PHE A 86 15.28 -4.18 -30.33
CA PHE A 86 15.73 -3.34 -29.20
C PHE A 86 15.59 -1.85 -29.51
N ARG A 87 15.97 -1.41 -30.70
CA ARG A 87 15.75 -0.02 -31.13
C ARG A 87 14.26 0.35 -31.14
N ALA A 88 13.41 -0.54 -31.66
CA ALA A 88 11.97 -0.33 -31.66
C ALA A 88 11.41 -0.23 -30.23
N ALA A 89 11.87 -1.08 -29.31
CA ALA A 89 11.49 -1.02 -27.91
C ALA A 89 11.90 0.32 -27.26
N LEU A 90 13.17 0.73 -27.42
CA LEU A 90 13.67 2.00 -26.88
C LEU A 90 12.92 3.21 -27.46
N ALA A 91 12.55 3.17 -28.74
CA ALA A 91 11.76 4.23 -29.38
C ALA A 91 10.35 4.37 -28.79
N ILE A 92 9.77 3.28 -28.25
CA ILE A 92 8.48 3.31 -27.53
C ILE A 92 8.64 3.88 -26.10
N GLY A 93 9.87 3.99 -25.60
CA GLY A 93 10.16 4.53 -24.27
C GLY A 93 10.17 3.48 -23.14
N VAL A 94 10.33 2.19 -23.46
CA VAL A 94 10.60 1.20 -22.41
C VAL A 94 12.03 1.37 -21.87
N THR A 95 12.15 1.25 -20.56
CA THR A 95 13.41 1.37 -19.83
C THR A 95 14.11 0.02 -19.64
N THR A 96 13.34 -1.06 -19.63
CA THR A 96 13.83 -2.42 -19.38
C THR A 96 13.62 -3.28 -20.62
N ILE A 97 14.65 -4.00 -21.06
CA ILE A 97 14.57 -4.97 -22.16
C ILE A 97 14.80 -6.37 -21.59
N GLU A 98 13.89 -7.28 -21.89
CA GLU A 98 14.05 -8.72 -21.68
C GLU A 98 14.71 -9.33 -22.91
N THR A 99 15.63 -10.27 -22.72
CA THR A 99 16.31 -10.99 -23.80
C THR A 99 16.63 -12.41 -23.35
N ASP A 100 16.52 -13.37 -24.28
CA ASP A 100 17.01 -14.72 -24.04
C ASP A 100 18.50 -14.77 -24.36
N LEU A 101 19.29 -15.38 -23.47
CA LEU A 101 20.70 -15.65 -23.68
C LEU A 101 20.92 -17.16 -23.75
N ALA A 102 21.85 -17.57 -24.61
CA ALA A 102 22.31 -18.94 -24.71
C ALA A 102 23.84 -18.93 -24.86
N MET A 103 24.48 -20.00 -24.40
CA MET A 103 25.91 -20.20 -24.60
C MET A 103 26.14 -20.95 -25.91
N THR A 104 27.14 -20.51 -26.66
CA THR A 104 27.62 -21.22 -27.83
C THR A 104 28.57 -22.34 -27.41
N LYS A 105 28.97 -23.19 -28.36
CA LYS A 105 29.89 -24.31 -28.10
C LYS A 105 31.27 -23.84 -27.61
N ASP A 106 31.68 -22.66 -28.04
CA ASP A 106 32.95 -22.01 -27.76
C ASP A 106 32.96 -21.13 -26.50
N GLY A 107 31.80 -20.91 -25.87
CA GLY A 107 31.65 -20.12 -24.64
C GLY A 107 31.78 -18.62 -24.86
#